data_AF-A0A210P8M8-F1
#
_entry.id   AF-A0A210P8M8-F1
#
_cell.length_a   1.000
_cell.length_b   1.000
_cell.length_c   1.000
_cell.angle_alpha   90.00
_cell.angle_beta   90.00
_cell.angle_gamma   90.00
#
_symmetry.space_group_name_H-M   'P 1'
#
loop_
_entity.id
_entity.type
_entity.pdbx_description
1 polymer ?
#
loop_
_entity_poly.entity_id
_entity_poly.type
_entity_poly.pdbx_seq_one_letter_code
_entity_poly.pdbx_strand_id
1 'polypeptide(L)'
;MSEDKFQENKKFLKRYKPFLRQLKRLEERLYQLDDRIESTHSARITGMPGGGIPRGLNDELGQREELEQRINNLLMESRPIKHEILSTLDHLDNPNQANVLELFFINDMDLYTISENLDYSFRQANRLYKEGILNVIPMS
;
A
#
# COMPACT_ATOMS: atom_id res chain seq x y z
N MET A 1 -6.65 18.55 25.02
CA MET A 1 -7.95 18.02 24.55
C MET A 1 -8.03 17.88 23.02
N SER A 2 -7.96 18.93 22.19
CA SER A 2 -8.01 18.74 20.72
C SER A 2 -6.73 18.12 20.14
N GLU A 3 -5.56 18.50 20.64
CA GLU A 3 -4.28 17.96 20.19
C GLU A 3 -4.13 16.47 20.55
N ASP A 4 -4.50 16.09 21.78
CA ASP A 4 -4.44 14.69 22.23
C ASP A 4 -5.35 13.80 21.36
N LYS A 5 -6.59 14.24 21.12
CA LYS A 5 -7.55 13.56 20.23
C LYS A 5 -6.99 13.43 18.81
N PHE A 6 -6.39 14.51 18.28
CA PHE A 6 -5.79 14.49 16.95
C PHE A 6 -4.69 13.44 16.85
N GLN A 7 -3.78 13.39 17.82
CA GLN A 7 -2.67 12.44 17.80
C GLN A 7 -3.15 11.00 17.96
N GLU A 8 -4.14 10.75 18.81
CA GLU A 8 -4.75 9.43 19.00
C GLU A 8 -5.43 8.92 17.72
N ASN A 9 -6.31 9.72 17.12
CA ASN A 9 -6.99 9.37 15.88
C ASN A 9 -6.01 9.18 14.73
N LYS A 10 -4.99 10.05 14.63
CA LYS A 10 -3.93 9.90 13.63
C LYS A 10 -3.13 8.62 13.85
N LYS A 11 -2.87 8.22 15.10
CA LYS A 11 -2.17 6.97 15.42
C LYS A 11 -3.01 5.76 15.00
N PHE A 12 -4.32 5.79 15.24
CA PHE A 12 -5.27 4.77 14.79
C PHE A 12 -5.21 4.57 13.27
N LEU A 13 -5.34 5.66 12.49
CA LEU A 13 -5.31 5.62 11.01
C LEU A 13 -3.94 5.18 10.46
N LYS A 14 -2.85 5.56 11.13
CA LYS A 14 -1.49 5.19 10.72
C LYS A 14 -1.17 3.70 10.82
N ARG A 15 -1.99 2.89 11.51
CA ARG A 15 -1.72 1.46 11.72
C ARG A 15 -1.57 0.68 10.41
N TYR A 16 -2.16 1.15 9.31
CA TYR A 16 -2.04 0.50 8.00
C TYR A 16 -0.75 0.86 7.24
N LYS A 17 -0.10 1.99 7.55
CA LYS A 17 1.08 2.48 6.81
C LYS A 17 2.27 1.51 6.78
N PRO A 18 2.62 0.79 7.87
CA PRO A 18 3.71 -0.20 7.82
C PRO A 18 3.46 -1.31 6.78
N PHE A 19 2.23 -1.80 6.67
CA PHE A 19 1.85 -2.83 5.70
C PHE A 19 2.01 -2.34 4.27
N LEU A 20 1.54 -1.14 3.96
CA LEU A 20 1.72 -0.51 2.64
C LEU A 20 3.19 -0.41 2.24
N ARG A 21 4.06 0.06 3.15
CA ARG A 21 5.50 0.18 2.88
C ARG A 21 6.14 -1.18 2.62
N GLN A 22 5.75 -2.19 3.39
CA GLN A 22 6.30 -3.53 3.24
C GLN A 22 5.78 -4.22 1.98
N LEU A 23 4.50 -4.04 1.63
CA LEU A 23 3.90 -4.51 0.37
C LEU A 23 4.65 -3.90 -0.83
N LYS A 24 4.73 -2.57 -0.91
CA LYS A 24 5.46 -1.87 -1.99
C LYS A 24 6.89 -2.40 -2.16
N ARG A 25 7.62 -2.58 -1.06
CA ARG A 25 8.98 -3.13 -1.09
C ARG A 25 9.04 -4.57 -1.61
N LEU A 26 8.07 -5.41 -1.25
CA LEU A 26 8.02 -6.80 -1.72
C LEU A 26 7.59 -6.89 -3.19
N GLU A 27 6.62 -6.09 -3.60
CA GLU A 27 6.16 -5.98 -4.99
C GLU A 27 7.28 -5.46 -5.90
N GLU A 28 8.04 -4.45 -5.47
CA GLU A 28 9.20 -3.95 -6.22
C GLU A 28 10.29 -5.01 -6.38
N ARG A 29 10.54 -5.82 -5.33
CA ARG A 29 11.47 -6.94 -5.41
C ARG A 29 10.98 -8.04 -6.35
N LEU A 30 9.68 -8.34 -6.32
CA LEU A 30 9.07 -9.32 -7.21
C LEU A 30 9.19 -8.84 -8.67
N TYR A 31 8.89 -7.57 -8.94
CA TYR A 31 9.06 -6.96 -10.26
C TYR A 31 10.51 -7.06 -10.78
N GLN A 32 11.50 -6.73 -9.94
CA GLN A 32 12.91 -6.86 -10.30
C GLN A 32 13.34 -8.30 -10.55
N LEU A 33 12.73 -9.27 -9.86
CA LEU A 33 12.99 -10.69 -10.06
C LEU A 33 12.36 -11.20 -11.36
N ASP A 34 11.10 -10.83 -11.63
CA ASP A 34 10.41 -11.17 -12.87
C ASP A 34 11.17 -10.60 -14.09
N ASP A 35 11.61 -9.34 -14.04
CA ASP A 35 12.43 -8.72 -15.11
C ASP A 35 13.76 -9.47 -15.35
N ARG A 36 14.40 -9.97 -14.29
CA ARG A 36 15.62 -10.79 -14.40
C ARG A 36 15.34 -12.14 -15.05
N ILE A 37 14.26 -12.81 -14.65
CA ILE A 37 13.85 -14.10 -15.22
C ILE A 37 13.57 -13.91 -16.72
N GLU A 38 12.81 -12.88 -17.10
CA GLU A 38 12.50 -12.60 -18.51
C GLU A 38 13.75 -12.29 -19.34
N SER A 39 14.63 -11.42 -18.85
CA SER A 39 15.84 -10.99 -19.56
C SER A 39 16.93 -12.08 -19.66
N THR A 40 17.13 -12.88 -18.62
CA THR A 40 18.14 -13.96 -18.61
C THR A 40 17.74 -15.14 -19.50
N HIS A 41 16.44 -15.40 -19.62
CA HIS A 41 15.92 -16.52 -20.38
C HIS A 41 15.69 -16.22 -21.86
N SER A 42 15.31 -14.99 -22.21
CA SER A 42 15.23 -14.56 -23.62
C SER A 42 16.58 -14.61 -24.34
N ALA A 43 17.70 -14.28 -23.65
CA ALA A 43 19.04 -14.37 -24.22
C ALA A 43 19.53 -15.82 -24.43
N ARG A 44 19.13 -16.78 -23.58
CA ARG A 44 19.59 -18.18 -23.63
C ARG A 44 18.90 -19.06 -24.67
N ILE A 45 17.76 -18.63 -25.23
CA ILE A 45 16.98 -19.42 -26.20
C ILE A 45 17.62 -19.44 -27.62
N THR A 46 18.63 -18.60 -27.89
CA THR A 46 19.22 -18.44 -29.23
C THR A 46 20.33 -19.45 -29.61
N GLY A 47 20.63 -20.46 -28.79
CA GLY A 47 21.73 -21.40 -29.11
C GLY A 47 21.63 -22.80 -28.50
N MET A 48 21.07 -23.74 -29.28
CA MET A 48 21.19 -25.22 -29.21
C MET A 48 20.47 -26.01 -28.10
N PRO A 49 20.03 -27.27 -28.41
CA PRO A 49 19.18 -28.08 -27.55
C PRO A 49 19.98 -28.96 -26.59
N GLY A 50 19.70 -28.80 -25.30
CA GLY A 50 20.09 -29.73 -24.25
C GLY A 50 19.02 -29.66 -23.16
N GLY A 51 18.15 -30.66 -23.09
CA GLY A 51 16.99 -30.68 -22.20
C GLY A 51 17.39 -30.60 -20.74
N GLY A 52 17.18 -29.44 -20.13
CA GLY A 52 17.34 -29.23 -18.69
C GLY A 52 17.12 -27.76 -18.34
N ILE A 53 16.20 -27.48 -17.43
CA ILE A 53 16.05 -26.14 -16.85
C ILE A 53 17.40 -25.80 -16.18
N PRO A 54 18.06 -24.68 -16.52
CA PRO A 54 19.31 -24.27 -15.87
C PRO A 54 19.07 -24.15 -14.37
N ARG A 55 19.94 -24.71 -13.51
CA ARG A 55 19.74 -24.71 -12.03
C ARG A 55 19.34 -23.34 -11.47
N GLY A 56 19.90 -22.25 -11.99
CA GLY A 56 19.56 -20.88 -11.57
C GLY A 56 18.09 -20.49 -11.80
N LEU A 57 17.42 -21.04 -12.81
CA LEU A 57 15.99 -20.76 -13.05
C LEU A 57 15.10 -21.41 -11.99
N ASN A 58 15.42 -22.63 -11.56
CA ASN A 58 14.67 -23.26 -10.47
C ASN A 58 14.82 -22.47 -9.16
N ASP A 59 16.02 -21.93 -8.89
CA ASP A 59 16.28 -21.11 -7.71
C ASP A 59 15.55 -19.75 -7.77
N GLU A 60 15.51 -19.12 -8.96
CA GLU A 60 14.79 -17.86 -9.18
C GLU A 60 13.26 -18.05 -9.09
N LEU A 61 12.72 -19.13 -9.63
CA LEU A 61 11.30 -19.49 -9.50
C LEU A 61 10.92 -19.77 -8.03
N GLY A 62 11.78 -20.46 -7.28
CA GLY A 62 11.55 -20.66 -5.84
C GLY A 62 11.54 -19.36 -5.05
N GLN A 63 12.42 -18.40 -5.37
CA GLN A 63 12.40 -17.07 -4.75
C GLN A 63 11.15 -16.27 -5.11
N ARG A 64 10.67 -16.42 -6.34
CA ARG A 64 9.43 -15.78 -6.81
C ARG A 64 8.23 -16.27 -6.01
N GLU A 65 8.09 -17.59 -5.87
CA GLU A 65 7.03 -18.20 -5.06
C GLU A 65 7.10 -17.75 -3.58
N GLU A 66 8.31 -17.64 -3.00
CA GLU A 66 8.48 -17.14 -1.64
C GLU A 66 7.99 -15.68 -1.50
N LEU A 67 8.36 -14.81 -2.44
CA LEU A 67 7.94 -13.41 -2.44
C LEU A 67 6.42 -13.27 -2.60
N GLU A 68 5.82 -14.02 -3.51
CA GLU A 68 4.37 -14.07 -3.71
C GLU A 68 3.66 -14.53 -2.42
N GLN A 69 4.15 -15.60 -1.78
CA GLN A 69 3.57 -16.08 -0.53
C GLN A 69 3.66 -15.03 0.58
N ARG A 70 4.78 -14.31 0.68
CA ARG A 70 4.96 -13.24 1.68
C ARG A 70 4.05 -12.05 1.42
N ILE A 71 3.85 -11.66 0.16
CA ILE A 71 2.88 -10.63 -0.23
C ILE A 71 1.47 -11.07 0.17
N ASN A 72 1.08 -12.29 -0.17
CA ASN A 72 -0.23 -12.85 0.15
C ASN A 72 -0.49 -12.89 1.67
N ASN A 73 0.48 -13.36 2.45
CA ASN A 73 0.38 -13.38 3.91
C ASN A 73 0.18 -11.97 4.46
N LEU A 74 0.97 -10.99 4.00
CA LEU A 74 0.88 -9.61 4.45
C LEU A 74 -0.44 -8.94 4.05
N LEU A 75 -0.97 -9.25 2.86
CA LEU A 75 -2.30 -8.83 2.44
C LEU A 75 -3.37 -9.39 3.39
N MET A 76 -3.30 -10.68 3.73
CA MET A 76 -4.24 -11.29 4.67
C MET A 76 -4.17 -10.67 6.07
N GLU A 77 -2.97 -10.44 6.60
CA GLU A 77 -2.74 -9.80 7.90
C GLU A 77 -3.26 -8.35 7.94
N SER A 78 -3.10 -7.62 6.84
CA SER A 78 -3.44 -6.19 6.78
C SER A 78 -4.93 -5.92 6.49
N ARG A 79 -5.65 -6.89 5.91
CA ARG A 79 -7.10 -6.78 5.60
C ARG A 79 -7.96 -6.31 6.76
N PRO A 80 -7.92 -6.93 7.97
CA PRO A 80 -8.77 -6.48 9.08
C PRO A 80 -8.50 -5.04 9.48
N ILE A 81 -7.23 -4.62 9.51
CA ILE A 81 -6.83 -3.24 9.85
C ILE A 81 -7.32 -2.25 8.80
N LYS A 82 -7.15 -2.59 7.51
CA LYS A 82 -7.67 -1.76 6.41
C LYS A 82 -9.19 -1.63 6.51
N HIS A 83 -9.89 -2.73 6.74
CA HIS A 83 -11.35 -2.73 6.84
C HIS A 83 -11.85 -1.91 8.03
N GLU A 84 -11.22 -2.05 9.20
CA GLU A 84 -11.53 -1.26 10.40
C GLU A 84 -11.37 0.25 10.13
N ILE A 85 -10.29 0.66 9.47
CA ILE A 85 -10.06 2.06 9.11
C ILE A 85 -11.11 2.54 8.10
N LEU A 86 -11.34 1.81 7.00
CA LEU A 86 -12.34 2.19 5.98
C LEU A 86 -13.74 2.32 6.58
N SER A 87 -14.17 1.33 7.37
CA SER A 87 -15.44 1.38 8.09
C SER A 87 -15.50 2.61 8.99
N THR A 88 -14.43 2.96 9.70
CA THR A 88 -14.40 4.19 10.50
C THR A 88 -14.53 5.47 9.65
N LEU A 89 -13.92 5.50 8.46
CA LEU A 89 -14.02 6.64 7.55
C LEU A 89 -15.42 6.77 6.94
N ASP A 90 -16.09 5.66 6.64
CA ASP A 90 -17.45 5.62 6.10
C ASP A 90 -18.49 6.26 7.03
N HIS A 91 -18.19 6.36 8.34
CA HIS A 91 -19.07 6.98 9.34
C HIS A 91 -18.78 8.47 9.58
N LEU A 92 -17.87 9.10 8.83
CA LEU A 92 -17.66 10.55 8.91
C LEU A 92 -18.82 11.31 8.24
N ASP A 93 -19.37 12.31 8.93
CA ASP A 93 -20.46 13.15 8.41
C ASP A 93 -20.09 13.89 7.11
N ASN A 94 -18.80 14.21 6.93
CA ASN A 94 -18.30 14.92 5.77
C ASN A 94 -17.60 13.95 4.79
N PRO A 95 -18.21 13.61 3.65
CA PRO A 95 -17.63 12.67 2.70
C PRO A 95 -16.32 13.19 2.07
N ASN A 96 -16.12 14.50 1.99
CA ASN A 96 -14.85 15.06 1.50
C ASN A 96 -13.71 14.87 2.50
N GLN A 97 -14.01 14.86 3.81
CA GLN A 97 -13.01 14.51 4.82
C GLN A 97 -12.67 13.02 4.70
N ALA A 98 -13.67 12.14 4.61
CA ALA A 98 -13.46 10.70 4.42
C ALA A 98 -12.58 10.41 3.20
N ASN A 99 -12.90 10.96 2.03
CA ASN A 99 -12.14 10.77 0.80
C ASN A 99 -10.67 11.21 0.93
N VAL A 100 -10.42 12.41 1.49
CA VAL A 100 -9.04 12.89 1.71
C VAL A 100 -8.26 11.96 2.65
N LEU A 101 -8.90 11.44 3.71
CA LEU A 101 -8.24 10.52 4.64
C LEU A 101 -8.00 9.15 4.03
N GLU A 102 -8.92 8.63 3.21
CA GLU A 102 -8.74 7.36 2.50
C GLU A 102 -7.55 7.46 1.54
N LEU A 103 -7.53 8.47 0.67
CA LEU A 103 -6.42 8.69 -0.26
C LEU A 103 -5.07 8.81 0.48
N PHE A 104 -5.07 9.51 1.62
CA PHE A 104 -3.86 9.70 2.40
C PHE A 104 -3.42 8.42 3.12
N PHE A 105 -4.29 7.76 3.87
CA PHE A 105 -3.93 6.65 4.75
C PHE A 105 -3.95 5.28 4.07
N ILE A 106 -4.85 5.07 3.11
CA ILE A 106 -5.07 3.80 2.41
C ILE A 106 -4.34 3.77 1.06
N ASN A 107 -4.44 4.83 0.25
CA ASN A 107 -3.81 4.86 -1.08
C ASN A 107 -2.36 5.37 -1.05
N ASP A 108 -1.85 5.77 0.12
CA ASP A 108 -0.49 6.25 0.33
C ASP A 108 -0.11 7.47 -0.53
N MET A 109 -1.09 8.35 -0.79
CA MET A 109 -0.86 9.63 -1.48
C MET A 109 -0.46 10.72 -0.47
N ASP A 110 0.38 11.66 -0.91
CA ASP A 110 0.64 12.88 -0.13
C ASP A 110 -0.44 13.94 -0.38
N LEU A 111 -0.50 14.96 0.49
CA LEU A 111 -1.55 15.99 0.41
C LEU A 111 -1.45 16.88 -0.84
N TYR A 112 -0.27 16.97 -1.46
CA TYR A 112 -0.09 17.72 -2.69
C TYR A 112 -0.69 16.93 -3.87
N THR A 113 -0.37 15.66 -3.97
CA THR A 113 -0.95 14.73 -4.95
C THR A 113 -2.46 14.67 -4.81
N ILE A 114 -2.97 14.62 -3.56
CA ILE A 114 -4.41 14.65 -3.30
C ILE A 114 -5.04 15.98 -3.74
N SER A 115 -4.36 17.12 -3.52
CA SER A 115 -4.89 18.40 -3.94
C SER A 115 -5.02 18.50 -5.46
N GLU A 116 -4.03 17.99 -6.20
CA GLU A 116 -4.11 17.90 -7.67
C GLU A 116 -5.18 16.89 -8.12
N ASN A 117 -5.27 15.73 -7.46
CA ASN A 117 -6.22 14.67 -7.85
C ASN A 117 -7.69 15.05 -7.65
N LEU A 118 -7.98 15.91 -6.67
CA LEU A 118 -9.34 16.35 -6.32
C LEU A 118 -9.67 17.77 -6.81
N ASP A 119 -8.80 18.40 -7.60
CA ASP A 119 -8.94 19.80 -8.04
C ASP A 119 -9.13 20.78 -6.86
N TYR A 120 -8.46 20.51 -5.74
CA TYR A 120 -8.49 21.33 -4.53
C TYR A 120 -7.23 22.19 -4.42
N SER A 121 -7.36 23.34 -3.78
CA SER A 121 -6.16 24.00 -3.27
C SER A 121 -5.50 23.15 -2.18
N PHE A 122 -4.16 23.20 -2.08
CA PHE A 122 -3.44 22.54 -0.98
C PHE A 122 -3.97 22.94 0.41
N ARG A 123 -4.39 24.21 0.57
CA ARG A 123 -5.01 24.71 1.82
C ARG A 123 -6.31 23.98 2.13
N GLN A 124 -7.15 23.74 1.13
CA GLN A 124 -8.41 23.01 1.28
C GLN A 124 -8.16 21.54 1.62
N ALA A 125 -7.25 20.87 0.92
CA ALA A 125 -6.87 19.47 1.22
C ALA A 125 -6.34 19.34 2.66
N ASN A 126 -5.44 20.23 3.08
CA ASN A 126 -4.89 20.23 4.45
C ASN A 126 -5.96 20.51 5.52
N ARG A 127 -6.94 21.38 5.23
CA ARG A 127 -8.06 21.64 6.15
C ARG A 127 -8.93 20.40 6.30
N LEU A 128 -9.35 19.78 5.20
CA LEU A 128 -10.15 18.55 5.19
C LEU A 128 -9.43 17.41 5.92
N TYR A 129 -8.13 17.25 5.71
CA TYR A 129 -7.30 16.28 6.42
C TYR A 129 -7.30 16.52 7.94
N LYS A 130 -7.08 17.76 8.40
CA LYS A 130 -7.02 18.07 9.84
C LYS A 130 -8.37 17.90 10.53
N GLU A 131 -9.42 18.44 9.92
CA GLU A 131 -10.79 18.32 10.45
C GLU A 131 -11.25 16.87 10.45
N GLY A 132 -10.99 16.12 9.37
CA GLY A 132 -11.33 14.71 9.28
C GLY A 132 -10.70 13.89 10.41
N ILE A 133 -9.41 14.09 10.68
CA ILE A 133 -8.73 13.38 11.79
C ILE A 133 -9.39 13.69 13.13
N LEU A 134 -9.78 14.93 13.40
CA LEU A 134 -10.46 15.30 14.65
C LEU A 134 -11.86 14.68 14.77
N ASN A 135 -12.51 14.42 13.64
CA ASN A 135 -13.87 13.87 13.57
C ASN A 135 -13.92 12.33 13.57
N VAL A 136 -12.78 11.66 13.37
CA VAL A 136 -12.70 10.20 13.52
C VAL A 136 -13.10 9.80 14.95
N ILE A 137 -13.92 8.76 15.04
CA ILE A 137 -14.33 8.10 16.28
C ILE A 137 -13.97 6.63 16.10
N PRO A 138 -12.82 6.17 16.62
CA PRO A 138 -12.44 4.76 16.54
C PRO A 138 -13.53 3.90 17.17
N MET A 139 -14.00 2.87 16.46
CA MET A 139 -14.89 1.87 17.06
C MET A 139 -14.07 0.99 18.01
N SER A 140 -14.43 1.03 19.29
CA SER A 140 -13.78 0.29 20.39
C SER A 140 -13.94 -1.23 20.29
#